data_AF-A0A820V6C2-F1
#
_entry.id   AF-A0A820V6C2-F1
#
_cell.length_a   1.000
_cell.length_b   1.000
_cell.length_c   1.000
_cell.angle_alpha   90.00
_cell.angle_beta   90.00
_cell.angle_gamma   90.00
#
_symmetry.space_group_name_H-M   'P 1'
#
loop_
_entity.id
_entity.type
_entity.pdbx_description
1 polymer ?
#
loop_
_entity_poly.entity_id
_entity_poly.type
_entity_poly.pdbx_seq_one_letter_code
_entity_poly.pdbx_strand_id
1 'polypeptide(L)'
;MLNGALRNQATDVLHKLGFFIRDLHNELHQLQRSAPFRLSVIIYRGQGLNRNDFKRIQSTPNGIISFHNFLSTSRSENIARLRAKSTTDSHELVGIFFHMTVSPSIGDIIFASIDNQSDFRFDEAEVLFSINTIFRIGQIEPLGPNLDRIRLTLIRNDDQEIQQLTQYLREEISVHDDSLSRFGQFDTTYARKDES
;
A
#
# COMPACT_ATOMS: atom_id res chain seq x y z
N MET A 1 10.08 -2.51 12.91
CA MET A 1 9.98 -3.97 12.67
C MET A 1 8.78 -4.32 11.79
N LEU A 2 7.54 -4.00 12.18
CA LEU A 2 6.33 -4.37 11.42
C LEU A 2 6.31 -3.88 9.96
N ASN A 3 6.44 -2.56 9.72
CA ASN A 3 6.43 -2.03 8.35
C ASN A 3 7.59 -2.55 7.49
N GLY A 4 8.72 -2.93 8.11
CA GLY A 4 9.82 -3.60 7.42
C GLY A 4 9.45 -5.02 6.99
N ALA A 5 8.84 -5.80 7.89
CA ALA A 5 8.36 -7.14 7.59
C ALA A 5 7.27 -7.14 6.52
N LEU A 6 6.34 -6.18 6.57
CA LEU A 6 5.30 -6.00 5.55
C LEU A 6 5.90 -5.64 4.18
N ARG A 7 6.88 -4.72 4.14
CA ARG A 7 7.55 -4.32 2.89
C ARG A 7 8.33 -5.47 2.25
N ASN A 8 8.97 -6.29 3.08
CA ASN A 8 9.81 -7.39 2.63
C ASN A 8 9.08 -8.74 2.58
N GLN A 9 7.77 -8.76 2.87
CA GLN A 9 6.94 -9.97 2.92
C GLN A 9 7.56 -11.10 3.77
N ALA A 10 8.14 -10.74 4.92
CA ALA A 10 8.80 -11.69 5.82
C ALA A 10 7.77 -12.57 6.53
N THR A 11 7.42 -13.71 5.93
CA THR A 11 6.27 -14.56 6.31
C THR A 11 6.34 -15.07 7.74
N ASP A 12 7.53 -15.41 8.23
CA ASP A 12 7.79 -15.87 9.60
C ASP A 12 7.46 -14.79 10.65
N VAL A 13 7.82 -13.53 10.36
CA VAL A 13 7.53 -12.38 11.21
C VAL A 13 6.05 -12.00 11.09
N LEU A 14 5.49 -12.02 9.88
CA LEU A 14 4.08 -11.68 9.64
C LEU A 14 3.13 -12.69 10.30
N HIS A 15 3.47 -13.98 10.31
CA HIS A 15 2.67 -14.99 11.01
C HIS A 15 2.60 -14.68 12.52
N LYS A 16 3.72 -14.28 13.13
CA LYS A 16 3.79 -13.90 14.54
C LYS A 16 3.05 -12.59 14.84
N LEU A 17 3.09 -11.62 13.92
CA LEU A 17 2.46 -10.31 14.09
C LEU A 17 1.03 -10.23 13.53
N GLY A 18 0.47 -11.34 13.03
CA GLY A 18 -0.84 -11.36 12.37
C GLY A 18 -1.97 -10.85 13.27
N PHE A 19 -1.91 -11.17 14.57
CA PHE A 19 -2.87 -10.64 15.55
C PHE A 19 -2.77 -9.10 15.64
N PHE A 20 -1.55 -8.56 15.74
CA PHE A 20 -1.31 -7.13 15.85
C PHE A 20 -1.75 -6.37 14.58
N ILE A 21 -1.48 -6.94 13.41
CA ILE A 21 -1.94 -6.38 12.13
C ILE A 21 -3.47 -6.28 12.12
N ARG A 22 -4.16 -7.35 12.54
CA ARG A 22 -5.62 -7.39 12.61
C ARG A 22 -6.16 -6.38 13.62
N ASP A 23 -5.55 -6.28 14.79
CA ASP A 23 -6.01 -5.37 15.84
C ASP A 23 -5.85 -3.91 15.40
N LEU A 24 -4.70 -3.54 14.83
CA LEU A 24 -4.46 -2.19 14.31
C LEU A 24 -5.39 -1.85 13.13
N HIS A 25 -5.65 -2.81 12.24
CA HIS A 25 -6.63 -2.66 11.17
C HIS A 25 -8.04 -2.38 11.71
N ASN A 26 -8.48 -3.15 12.71
CA ASN A 26 -9.78 -2.99 13.33
C ASN A 26 -9.92 -1.66 14.07
N GLU A 27 -8.87 -1.22 14.75
CA GLU A 27 -8.85 0.08 15.43
C GLU A 27 -8.98 1.24 14.42
N LEU A 28 -8.20 1.21 13.33
CA LEU A 28 -8.34 2.20 12.26
C LEU A 28 -9.74 2.22 11.64
N HIS A 29 -10.36 1.06 11.46
CA HIS A 29 -11.72 0.96 10.96
C HIS A 29 -12.74 1.58 11.93
N GLN A 30 -12.57 1.37 13.25
CA GLN A 30 -13.40 2.02 14.26
C GLN A 30 -13.22 3.54 14.25
N LEU A 31 -11.98 4.03 14.17
CA LEU A 31 -11.70 5.46 14.09
C LEU A 31 -12.35 6.10 12.86
N GLN A 32 -12.19 5.46 11.69
CA GLN A 32 -12.83 5.93 10.45
C GLN A 32 -14.35 6.00 10.57
N ARG A 33 -14.99 5.03 11.23
CA ARG A 33 -16.45 5.05 11.46
C ARG A 33 -16.86 6.15 12.44
N SER A 34 -16.05 6.43 13.45
CA SER A 34 -16.34 7.45 14.47
C SER A 34 -16.17 8.88 13.95
N ALA A 35 -15.18 9.10 13.08
CA ALA A 35 -14.83 10.40 12.53
C ALA A 35 -14.49 10.29 11.04
N PRO A 36 -15.49 9.98 10.19
CA PRO A 36 -15.25 9.76 8.77
C PRO A 36 -14.89 11.07 8.07
N PHE A 37 -13.93 11.01 7.15
CA PHE A 37 -13.75 12.06 6.16
C PHE A 37 -15.01 12.13 5.28
N ARG A 38 -15.60 13.32 5.14
CA ARG A 38 -16.84 13.51 4.36
C ARG A 38 -16.60 13.99 2.93
N LEU A 39 -15.45 14.59 2.69
CA LEU A 39 -15.04 15.17 1.43
C LEU A 39 -13.66 14.67 1.07
N SER A 40 -13.30 14.77 -0.20
CA SER A 40 -11.93 14.51 -0.65
C SER A 40 -10.95 15.38 0.10
N VAL A 41 -9.85 14.77 0.54
CA VAL A 41 -8.78 15.41 1.28
C VAL A 41 -7.46 15.24 0.54
N ILE A 42 -6.60 16.23 0.68
CA ILE A 42 -5.20 16.14 0.25
C ILE A 42 -4.37 15.80 1.48
N ILE A 43 -3.52 14.79 1.32
CA ILE A 43 -2.55 14.37 2.31
C ILE A 43 -1.19 14.18 1.65
N TYR A 44 -0.16 14.19 2.47
CA TYR A 44 1.21 14.27 2.01
C TYR A 44 2.07 13.22 2.67
N ARG A 45 3.11 12.79 1.95
CA ARG A 45 4.14 11.91 2.50
C ARG A 45 5.48 12.25 1.90
N GLY A 46 6.47 12.47 2.76
CA GLY A 46 7.87 12.63 2.35
C GLY A 46 8.70 11.41 2.68
N GLN A 47 9.53 10.98 1.74
CA GLN A 47 10.49 9.90 1.98
C GLN A 47 11.63 9.94 0.96
N GLY A 48 12.71 9.23 1.27
CA GLY A 48 13.72 8.85 0.28
C GLY A 48 13.25 7.65 -0.51
N LEU A 49 13.55 7.64 -1.81
CA LEU A 49 13.31 6.52 -2.70
C LEU A 49 14.59 6.18 -3.45
N ASN A 50 14.87 4.89 -3.64
CA ASN A 50 16.00 4.46 -4.46
C ASN A 50 15.86 5.01 -5.88
N ARG A 51 16.97 5.49 -6.46
CA ARG A 51 16.97 6.02 -7.84
C ARG A 51 16.41 5.04 -8.88
N ASN A 52 16.64 3.75 -8.73
CA ASN A 52 16.11 2.74 -9.66
C ASN A 52 14.60 2.59 -9.52
N ASP A 53 14.08 2.58 -8.29
CA ASP A 53 12.63 2.56 -8.05
C ASP A 53 11.97 3.83 -8.59
N PHE A 54 12.61 4.98 -8.41
CA PHE A 54 12.13 6.23 -8.99
C PHE A 54 12.09 6.20 -10.52
N LYS A 55 13.15 5.70 -11.17
CA LYS A 55 13.18 5.50 -12.64
C LYS A 55 12.06 4.58 -13.11
N ARG A 56 11.76 3.51 -12.35
CA ARG A 56 10.63 2.62 -12.65
C ARG A 56 9.31 3.38 -12.63
N ILE A 57 9.07 4.17 -11.59
CA ILE A 57 7.86 5.03 -11.49
C ILE A 57 7.77 5.99 -12.69
N GLN A 58 8.88 6.62 -13.07
CA GLN A 58 8.91 7.53 -14.22
C GLN A 58 8.61 6.81 -15.55
N SER A 59 8.99 5.54 -15.67
CA SER A 59 8.73 4.72 -16.87
C SER A 59 7.32 4.14 -16.95
N THR A 60 6.49 4.33 -15.92
CA THR A 60 5.11 3.80 -15.84
C THR A 60 4.10 4.94 -15.76
N PRO A 61 3.91 5.75 -16.83
CA PRO A 61 2.93 6.82 -16.82
C PRO A 61 1.52 6.24 -16.61
N ASN A 62 0.71 6.90 -15.77
CA ASN A 62 -0.60 6.41 -15.33
C ASN A 62 -0.59 5.04 -14.64
N GLY A 63 0.58 4.54 -14.26
CA GLY A 63 0.74 3.27 -13.57
C GLY A 63 0.21 3.30 -12.14
N ILE A 64 0.49 2.23 -11.41
CA ILE A 64 -0.06 2.00 -10.08
C ILE A 64 1.09 1.79 -9.09
N ILE A 65 0.96 2.37 -7.90
CA ILE A 65 1.85 2.12 -6.77
C ILE A 65 1.05 1.51 -5.62
N SER A 66 1.56 0.43 -5.05
CA SER A 66 0.98 -0.23 -3.88
C SER A 66 1.86 -0.02 -2.64
N PHE A 67 1.21 0.18 -1.50
CA PHE A 67 1.82 0.20 -0.18
C PHE A 67 1.32 -1.01 0.61
N HIS A 68 2.17 -2.02 0.75
CA HIS A 68 1.85 -3.26 1.48
C HIS A 68 1.93 -3.12 3.00
N ASN A 69 2.42 -1.98 3.49
CA ASN A 69 2.55 -1.68 4.91
C ASN A 69 1.52 -0.63 5.35
N PHE A 70 1.35 -0.47 6.67
CA PHE A 70 0.59 0.67 7.19
C PHE A 70 1.25 1.96 6.74
N LEU A 71 0.48 2.81 6.07
CA LEU A 71 1.00 3.98 5.38
C LEU A 71 0.67 5.24 6.18
N SER A 72 1.69 5.78 6.83
CA SER A 72 1.61 7.06 7.54
C SER A 72 1.72 8.22 6.54
N THR A 73 0.82 9.18 6.68
CA THR A 73 0.72 10.40 5.88
C THR A 73 0.36 11.56 6.79
N SER A 74 0.52 12.78 6.30
CA SER A 74 0.29 14.00 7.06
C SER A 74 -0.60 14.96 6.30
N ARG A 75 -1.49 15.68 6.98
CA ARG A 75 -2.18 16.84 6.40
C ARG A 75 -1.29 18.09 6.33
N SER A 76 -0.13 18.06 6.98
CA SER A 76 0.88 19.12 6.94
C SER A 76 1.84 18.94 5.78
N GLU A 77 1.65 19.72 4.71
CA GLU A 77 2.58 19.76 3.56
C GLU A 77 4.03 20.04 4.00
N ASN A 78 4.21 20.94 4.97
CA ASN A 78 5.54 21.36 5.42
C ASN A 78 6.31 20.19 6.06
N ILE A 79 5.65 19.37 6.89
CA ILE A 79 6.29 18.22 7.53
C ILE A 79 6.66 17.16 6.50
N ALA A 80 5.73 16.82 5.61
CA ALA A 80 6.01 15.86 4.54
C ALA A 80 7.15 16.37 3.64
N ARG A 81 7.18 17.65 3.29
CA ARG A 81 8.28 18.21 2.48
C ARG A 81 9.61 18.20 3.22
N LEU A 82 9.63 18.48 4.52
CA LEU A 82 10.83 18.39 5.36
C LEU A 82 11.37 16.95 5.39
N ARG A 83 10.48 15.95 5.57
CA ARG A 83 10.83 14.53 5.53
C ARG A 83 11.44 14.13 4.18
N ALA A 84 10.86 14.58 3.07
CA ALA A 84 11.39 14.31 1.73
C ALA A 84 12.79 14.91 1.50
N LYS A 85 13.04 16.10 2.05
CA LYS A 85 14.36 16.75 1.96
C LYS A 85 15.41 16.09 2.85
N SER A 86 15.02 15.59 4.02
CA SER A 86 15.95 14.93 4.97
C SER A 86 16.60 13.66 4.43
N THR A 87 16.17 13.17 3.26
CA THR A 87 16.68 11.94 2.65
C THR A 87 17.63 12.17 1.47
N THR A 88 17.99 13.41 1.16
CA THR A 88 18.83 13.76 0.00
C THR A 88 20.33 13.61 0.23
N ASP A 89 20.77 13.24 1.44
CA ASP A 89 22.19 13.17 1.80
C ASP A 89 22.91 11.93 1.22
N SER A 90 22.14 10.97 0.67
CA SER A 90 22.68 9.81 -0.04
C SER A 90 22.59 9.99 -1.55
N HIS A 91 23.69 9.72 -2.26
CA HIS A 91 23.74 9.74 -3.72
C HIS A 91 22.81 8.69 -4.36
N GLU A 92 22.40 7.66 -3.62
CA GLU A 92 21.56 6.57 -4.11
C GLU A 92 20.06 6.85 -3.98
N LEU A 93 19.69 7.87 -3.21
CA LEU A 93 18.30 8.23 -2.95
C LEU A 93 17.90 9.52 -3.67
N VAL A 94 16.62 9.60 -3.99
CA VAL A 94 15.94 10.83 -4.40
C VAL A 94 14.89 11.14 -3.34
N GLY A 95 14.80 12.40 -2.94
CA GLY A 95 13.72 12.86 -2.08
C GLY A 95 12.41 12.86 -2.87
N ILE A 96 11.40 12.15 -2.36
CA ILE A 96 10.08 12.09 -2.95
C ILE A 96 9.07 12.72 -2.02
N PHE A 97 8.32 13.68 -2.57
CA PHE A 97 7.18 14.30 -1.93
C PHE A 97 5.89 13.82 -2.64
N PHE A 98 5.19 12.88 -2.01
CA PHE A 98 3.90 12.44 -2.48
C PHE A 98 2.83 13.46 -2.15
N HIS A 99 2.09 13.89 -3.17
CA HIS A 99 0.90 14.73 -3.07
C HIS A 99 -0.32 13.85 -3.38
N MET A 100 -1.05 13.45 -2.35
CA MET A 100 -2.00 12.35 -2.43
C MET A 100 -3.43 12.87 -2.29
N THR A 101 -4.24 12.65 -3.32
CA THR A 101 -5.67 12.96 -3.29
C THR A 101 -6.44 11.73 -2.86
N VAL A 102 -7.19 11.86 -1.79
CA VAL A 102 -7.94 10.77 -1.18
C VAL A 102 -9.39 11.18 -1.07
N SER A 103 -10.25 10.48 -1.80
CA SER A 103 -11.69 10.62 -1.67
C SER A 103 -12.20 9.56 -0.71
N PRO A 104 -12.91 9.93 0.37
CA PRO A 104 -13.62 8.96 1.18
C PRO A 104 -14.70 8.37 0.28
N SER A 105 -14.45 7.15 -0.19
CA SER A 105 -15.45 6.38 -0.91
C SER A 105 -16.09 5.38 0.04
N ILE A 106 -17.35 5.03 -0.25
CA ILE A 106 -18.01 3.91 0.42
C ILE A 106 -17.30 2.64 -0.09
N GLY A 107 -16.34 2.11 0.66
CA GLY A 107 -15.52 0.97 0.26
C GLY A 107 -14.34 0.69 1.20
N ASP A 108 -13.80 -0.53 1.10
CA ASP A 108 -12.94 -1.24 2.07
C ASP A 108 -11.57 -0.60 2.39
N ILE A 109 -11.27 0.58 1.84
CA ILE A 109 -10.01 1.25 2.12
C ILE A 109 -10.09 1.93 3.47
N ILE A 110 -9.32 1.41 4.41
CA ILE A 110 -9.33 1.84 5.80
C ILE A 110 -8.22 2.84 6.05
N PHE A 111 -8.61 4.06 6.43
CA PHE A 111 -7.72 5.13 6.88
C PHE A 111 -8.44 6.06 7.84
N ALA A 112 -7.70 6.56 8.82
CA ALA A 112 -8.24 7.47 9.82
C ALA A 112 -7.21 8.52 10.21
N SER A 113 -7.71 9.68 10.65
CA SER A 113 -6.86 10.57 11.43
C SER A 113 -6.57 9.93 12.77
N ILE A 114 -5.30 9.95 13.18
CA ILE A 114 -4.85 9.41 14.46
C ILE A 114 -4.32 10.52 15.37
N ASP A 115 -4.74 11.77 15.15
CA ASP A 115 -4.26 12.93 15.90
C ASP A 115 -4.51 12.79 17.41
N ASN A 116 -5.54 12.05 17.83
CA ASN A 116 -5.84 11.83 19.24
C ASN A 116 -5.03 10.68 19.86
N GLN A 117 -4.30 9.92 19.05
CA GLN A 117 -3.56 8.71 19.42
C GLN A 117 -2.06 8.87 19.18
N SER A 118 -1.67 9.70 18.20
CA SER A 118 -0.28 9.94 17.81
C SER A 118 0.49 10.64 18.93
N ASP A 119 1.81 10.42 18.99
CA ASP A 119 2.70 11.18 19.88
C ASP A 119 2.90 12.62 19.38
N PHE A 120 2.51 12.91 18.13
CA PHE A 120 2.69 14.20 17.45
C PHE A 120 1.37 14.98 17.24
N ARG A 121 0.43 14.83 18.19
CA ARG A 121 -0.99 15.28 18.11
C ARG A 121 -1.22 16.68 17.53
N PHE A 122 -0.30 17.61 17.77
CA PHE A 122 -0.46 19.02 17.39
C PHE A 122 0.30 19.41 16.12
N ASP A 123 1.26 18.61 15.69
CA ASP A 123 2.22 19.02 14.67
C ASP A 123 1.99 18.29 13.35
N GLU A 124 1.79 16.96 13.37
CA GLU A 124 1.82 16.15 12.14
C GLU A 124 0.46 16.00 11.46
N ALA A 125 -0.65 16.20 12.17
CA ALA A 125 -2.00 16.02 11.65
C ALA A 125 -2.12 14.69 10.83
N GLU A 126 -1.70 13.61 11.47
CA GLU A 126 -1.39 12.32 10.87
C GLU A 126 -2.66 11.58 10.43
N VAL A 127 -2.60 11.05 9.21
CA VAL A 127 -3.60 10.14 8.66
C VAL A 127 -2.90 8.82 8.36
N LEU A 128 -3.35 7.76 9.04
CA LEU A 128 -2.78 6.43 8.91
C LEU A 128 -3.72 5.56 8.08
N PHE A 129 -3.17 4.94 7.05
CA PHE A 129 -3.86 3.92 6.27
C PHE A 129 -3.50 2.52 6.78
N SER A 130 -4.46 1.63 6.65
CA SER A 130 -4.25 0.19 6.74
C SER A 130 -3.31 -0.32 5.62
N ILE A 131 -2.91 -1.59 5.72
CA ILE A 131 -2.16 -2.31 4.69
C ILE A 131 -2.89 -2.38 3.34
N ASN A 132 -2.12 -2.66 2.29
CA ASN A 132 -2.59 -2.94 0.93
C ASN A 132 -3.33 -1.77 0.27
N THR A 133 -2.83 -0.56 0.48
CA THR A 133 -3.37 0.63 -0.18
C THR A 133 -2.73 0.86 -1.54
N ILE A 134 -3.55 1.28 -2.51
CA ILE A 134 -3.15 1.36 -3.90
C ILE A 134 -3.49 2.75 -4.44
N PHE A 135 -2.55 3.35 -5.16
CA PHE A 135 -2.69 4.68 -5.74
C PHE A 135 -2.33 4.66 -7.22
N ARG A 136 -3.04 5.46 -8.00
CA ARG A 136 -2.72 5.74 -9.40
C ARG A 136 -1.69 6.85 -9.45
N ILE A 137 -0.62 6.63 -10.20
CA ILE A 137 0.44 7.60 -10.44
C ILE A 137 -0.06 8.63 -11.43
N GLY A 138 -0.08 9.89 -11.00
CA GLY A 138 -0.35 11.04 -11.84
C GLY A 138 0.93 11.73 -12.28
N GLN A 139 0.88 13.06 -12.34
CA GLN A 139 2.01 13.88 -12.77
C GLN A 139 3.20 13.77 -11.80
N ILE A 140 4.40 13.73 -12.37
CA ILE A 140 5.69 13.80 -11.67
C ILE A 140 6.32 15.15 -12.02
N GLU A 141 6.70 15.94 -11.02
CA GLU A 141 7.17 17.32 -11.18
C GLU A 141 8.43 17.55 -10.33
N PRO A 142 9.54 18.05 -10.89
CA PRO A 142 10.70 18.39 -10.08
C PRO A 142 10.38 19.59 -9.18
N LEU A 143 10.76 19.51 -7.90
CA LEU A 143 10.62 20.60 -6.92
C LEU A 143 11.96 21.23 -6.53
N GLY A 144 13.07 20.63 -6.93
CA GLY A 144 14.42 21.13 -6.64
C GLY A 144 15.48 20.05 -6.89
N PRO A 145 16.75 20.33 -6.53
CA PRO A 145 17.82 19.35 -6.65
C PRO A 145 17.51 18.09 -5.86
N ASN A 146 17.46 16.94 -6.54
CA ASN A 146 17.15 15.62 -5.94
C ASN A 146 15.83 15.57 -5.14
N LEU A 147 14.85 16.42 -5.49
CA LEU A 147 13.53 16.42 -4.88
C LEU A 147 12.44 16.48 -5.95
N ASP A 148 11.58 15.46 -5.99
CA ASP A 148 10.49 15.34 -6.93
C ASP A 148 9.15 15.23 -6.21
N ARG A 149 8.12 15.86 -6.79
CA ARG A 149 6.72 15.68 -6.42
C ARG A 149 6.11 14.59 -7.28
N ILE A 150 5.39 13.68 -6.66
CA ILE A 150 4.58 12.67 -7.36
C ILE A 150 3.14 12.84 -6.92
N ARG A 151 2.24 13.12 -7.86
CA ARG A 151 0.80 13.16 -7.59
C ARG A 151 0.26 11.75 -7.57
N LEU A 152 -0.47 11.41 -6.52
CA LEU A 152 -1.10 10.12 -6.35
C LEU A 152 -2.59 10.31 -6.13
N THR A 153 -3.41 9.48 -6.76
CA THR A 153 -4.85 9.45 -6.51
C THR A 153 -5.21 8.08 -5.96
N LEU A 154 -5.89 8.03 -4.81
CA LEU A 154 -6.32 6.75 -4.23
C LEU A 154 -7.22 6.02 -5.23
N ILE A 155 -6.86 4.77 -5.54
CA ILE A 155 -7.69 3.91 -6.40
C ILE A 155 -8.86 3.40 -5.56
N ARG A 156 -10.06 3.46 -6.12
CA ARG A 156 -11.29 2.97 -5.47
C ARG A 156 -11.55 1.52 -5.87
N ASN A 157 -12.33 0.80 -5.07
CA ASN A 157 -12.69 -0.60 -5.37
C ASN A 157 -13.54 -0.75 -6.64
N ASP A 158 -14.15 0.33 -7.15
CA ASP A 158 -14.91 0.39 -8.41
C ASP A 158 -14.03 0.71 -9.63
N ASP A 159 -12.70 0.76 -9.47
CA ASP A 159 -11.77 0.95 -10.57
C ASP A 159 -11.79 -0.27 -11.50
N GLN A 160 -12.33 -0.07 -12.70
CA GLN A 160 -12.57 -1.14 -13.67
C GLN A 160 -11.29 -1.88 -14.09
N GLU A 161 -10.15 -1.18 -14.15
CA GLU A 161 -8.87 -1.76 -14.54
C GLU A 161 -8.37 -2.73 -13.47
N ILE A 162 -8.47 -2.34 -12.19
CA ILE A 162 -8.15 -3.23 -11.07
C ILE A 162 -9.14 -4.40 -10.98
N GLN A 163 -10.44 -4.17 -11.21
CA GLN A 163 -11.45 -5.22 -11.18
C GLN A 163 -11.19 -6.27 -12.28
N GLN A 164 -10.91 -5.83 -13.50
CA GLN A 164 -10.59 -6.71 -14.62
C GLN A 164 -9.31 -7.52 -14.36
N LEU A 165 -8.26 -6.87 -13.88
CA LEU A 165 -7.01 -7.55 -13.51
C LEU A 165 -7.23 -8.57 -12.39
N THR A 166 -7.97 -8.20 -11.35
CA THR A 166 -8.28 -9.10 -10.23
C THR A 166 -9.12 -10.29 -10.67
N GLN A 167 -10.08 -10.08 -11.56
CA GLN A 167 -10.89 -11.16 -12.13
C GLN A 167 -10.06 -12.10 -12.98
N TYR A 168 -9.23 -11.57 -13.89
CA TYR A 168 -8.31 -12.36 -14.71
C TYR A 168 -7.38 -13.22 -13.86
N LEU A 169 -6.75 -12.65 -12.83
CA LEU A 169 -5.86 -13.39 -11.93
C LEU A 169 -6.60 -14.48 -11.15
N ARG A 170 -7.84 -14.23 -10.72
CA ARG A 170 -8.67 -15.26 -10.06
C ARG A 170 -8.99 -16.40 -11.00
N GLU A 171 -9.33 -16.10 -12.25
CA GLU A 171 -9.61 -17.12 -13.28
C GLU A 171 -8.36 -17.93 -13.62
N GLU A 172 -7.18 -17.31 -13.70
CA GLU A 172 -5.92 -18.01 -13.95
C GLU A 172 -5.52 -18.93 -12.78
N ILE A 173 -5.69 -18.46 -11.54
CA ILE A 173 -5.41 -19.25 -10.33
C ILE A 173 -6.41 -20.38 -10.16
N SER A 174 -7.71 -20.15 -10.39
CA SER A 174 -8.74 -21.19 -10.24
C SER A 174 -8.57 -22.30 -11.27
N VAL A 175 -8.17 -21.96 -12.52
CA VAL A 175 -7.81 -22.95 -13.54
C VAL A 175 -6.59 -23.77 -13.13
N HIS A 176 -5.62 -23.16 -12.45
CA HIS A 176 -4.45 -23.88 -11.91
C HIS A 176 -4.80 -24.77 -10.72
N ASP A 177 -5.69 -24.37 -9.82
CA ASP A 177 -6.14 -25.18 -8.68
C ASP A 177 -6.96 -26.41 -9.16
N ASP A 178 -7.79 -26.23 -10.19
CA ASP A 178 -8.46 -27.33 -10.90
C ASP A 178 -7.47 -28.27 -11.63
N SER A 179 -6.30 -27.77 -12.04
CA SER A 179 -5.25 -28.59 -12.64
C SER A 179 -4.48 -29.40 -11.58
N LEU A 180 -4.14 -28.80 -10.43
CA LEU A 180 -3.46 -29.46 -9.31
C LEU A 180 -4.34 -30.51 -8.63
N SER A 181 -5.64 -30.25 -8.49
CA SER A 181 -6.61 -31.24 -7.99
C SER A 181 -6.77 -32.44 -8.93
N ARG A 182 -6.60 -32.25 -10.26
CA ARG A 182 -6.52 -33.36 -11.22
C ARG A 182 -5.21 -34.15 -11.11
N PHE A 183 -4.07 -33.50 -10.90
CA PHE A 183 -2.79 -34.20 -10.68
C PHE A 183 -2.82 -35.06 -9.40
N GLY A 184 -3.45 -34.60 -8.31
CA GLY A 184 -3.62 -35.39 -7.09
C GLY A 184 -4.51 -36.65 -7.22
N GLN A 185 -5.34 -36.74 -8.27
CA GLN A 185 -6.12 -37.94 -8.57
C GLN A 185 -5.34 -38.98 -9.40
N PHE A 186 -4.32 -38.57 -10.15
CA PHE A 186 -3.50 -39.51 -10.93
C PHE A 186 -2.50 -40.30 -10.06
N ASP A 187 -1.99 -39.72 -8.98
CA ASP A 187 -1.02 -40.38 -8.07
C ASP A 187 -1.66 -41.44 -7.15
N THR A 188 -2.97 -41.40 -6.92
CA THR A 188 -3.66 -42.41 -6.08
C THR A 188 -4.14 -43.63 -6.84
N THR A 189 -4.06 -43.64 -8.17
CA THR A 189 -4.56 -44.75 -9.00
C THR A 189 -3.50 -45.84 -9.23
N TYR A 190 -2.20 -45.55 -9.06
CA TYR A 190 -1.12 -46.54 -9.23
C TYR A 190 -0.65 -47.24 -7.95
N ALA A 191 -1.08 -46.80 -6.75
CA ALA A 191 -0.63 -47.38 -5.48
C ALA A 191 -1.48 -48.57 -4.96
N ARG A 192 -2.39 -49.13 -5.77
CA ARG A 192 -3.37 -50.17 -5.33
C ARG A 192 -3.31 -51.49 -6.09
N LYS A 193 -2.21 -51.81 -6.78
CA LYS A 193 -2.12 -53.05 -7.59
C LYS A 193 -1.01 -54.05 -7.26
N ASP A 194 -0.26 -53.85 -6.18
CA ASP A 194 0.81 -54.77 -5.77
C ASP A 194 0.65 -55.23 -4.31
N GLU A 195 -0.52 -55.77 -3.95
CA GLU A 195 -0.65 -56.67 -2.80
C GLU A 195 -1.65 -57.78 -3.17
N SER A 196 -1.12 -58.91 -3.64
CA SER A 196 -1.81 -60.19 -3.79
C SER A 196 -0.83 -61.33 -3.57
#